data_AF-A0A3E0G4R8-F1
#
_entry.id   AF-A0A3E0G4R8-F1
#
_cell.length_a   1.000
_cell.length_b   1.000
_cell.length_c   1.000
_cell.angle_alpha   90.00
_cell.angle_beta   90.00
_cell.angle_gamma   90.00
#
_symmetry.space_group_name_H-M   'P 1'
#
loop_
_entity.id
_entity.type
_entity.pdbx_description
1 polymer ?
#
loop_
_entity_poly.entity_id
_entity_poly.type
_entity_poly.pdbx_seq_one_letter_code
_entity_poly.pdbx_strand_id
1 'polypeptide(L)'
;MGLLLAAELALAGADVRVVERLLAEPANSMKAQGINVPTAEALDRRGLLPAAEKVHQEVLERIGSYGTGEGRFTGHFAGMALDPDLVDWADPDLAAHTAAEGARMVPQPQLEALLADHVARLGVPVHRGVEVIALDDTGDRVLVGTDTGSFETGWLVGCDGGHSAVRRLAGIDFPGTDPELTGYQAVADIADPEKLADGWTWTPRGVYRYGPQPGRVATVEFNSPPADRSTPITLDDVQAALRRISGTDVTLTALRATPTRWTDNTRQAATYRKGRVLLAGDAAHVHPPFGGQGLNLGVGDAMNLGWKLGAVIAGRAPEGLLDSYDVERRPLGAWVLDWTRAQIGVLRGDPKSGALREIVADLLSTRDGTTYAVKKVSGVTQRIELPGDHPLIGRYVPDVYLGDGSRLADHAHGGGFLLLDRTSDGAFARIGNGRVNVVTDAHETPAGLLVRPDGVVAWASDTDDAAGLEDALQRWVG
;
A
#
# COMPACT_ATOMS: atom_id res chain seq x y z
N MET A 1 4.63 -7.95 0.82
CA MET A 1 3.47 -8.30 -0.03
C MET A 1 3.21 -9.80 -0.07
N GLY A 2 4.21 -10.63 -0.35
CA GLY A 2 4.05 -12.09 -0.39
C GLY A 2 3.37 -12.70 0.85
N LEU A 3 3.69 -12.23 2.05
CA LEU A 3 3.05 -12.68 3.30
C LEU A 3 1.53 -12.43 3.32
N LEU A 4 1.09 -11.22 2.95
CA LEU A 4 -0.35 -10.90 2.94
C LEU A 4 -1.08 -11.73 1.90
N LEU A 5 -0.53 -11.82 0.68
CA LEU A 5 -1.13 -12.64 -0.38
C LEU A 5 -1.22 -14.12 0.03
N ALA A 6 -0.20 -14.64 0.71
CA ALA A 6 -0.19 -16.01 1.19
C ALA A 6 -1.27 -16.26 2.24
N ALA A 7 -1.52 -15.31 3.13
CA ALA A 7 -2.63 -15.37 4.08
C ALA A 7 -3.99 -15.37 3.36
N GLU A 8 -4.20 -14.47 2.40
CA GLU A 8 -5.45 -14.40 1.62
C GLU A 8 -5.73 -15.70 0.84
N LEU A 9 -4.69 -16.28 0.23
CA LEU A 9 -4.80 -17.56 -0.48
C LEU A 9 -5.13 -18.71 0.48
N ALA A 10 -4.51 -18.75 1.65
CA ALA A 10 -4.79 -19.77 2.66
C ALA A 10 -6.23 -19.65 3.22
N LEU A 11 -6.72 -18.44 3.46
CA LEU A 11 -8.13 -18.20 3.84
C LEU A 11 -9.11 -18.67 2.76
N ALA A 12 -8.73 -18.55 1.50
CA ALA A 12 -9.51 -19.08 0.38
C ALA A 12 -9.38 -20.60 0.17
N GLY A 13 -8.58 -21.29 0.99
CA GLY A 13 -8.39 -22.74 0.98
C GLY A 13 -7.34 -23.26 0.00
N ALA A 14 -6.47 -22.40 -0.53
CA ALA A 14 -5.38 -22.83 -1.41
C ALA A 14 -4.20 -23.44 -0.62
N ASP A 15 -3.49 -24.39 -1.23
CA ASP A 15 -2.17 -24.84 -0.75
C ASP A 15 -1.11 -23.83 -1.20
N VAL A 16 -0.39 -23.25 -0.24
CA VAL A 16 0.47 -22.09 -0.46
C VAL A 16 1.88 -22.36 0.05
N ARG A 17 2.87 -21.95 -0.74
CA ARG A 17 4.28 -21.93 -0.35
C ARG A 17 4.86 -20.55 -0.60
N VAL A 18 5.54 -19.98 0.38
CA VAL A 18 6.33 -18.75 0.21
C VAL A 18 7.81 -19.09 0.11
N VAL A 19 8.49 -18.55 -0.90
CA VAL A 19 9.95 -18.61 -1.04
C VAL A 19 10.53 -17.20 -0.90
N GLU A 20 11.54 -17.05 -0.05
CA GLU A 20 12.19 -15.78 0.26
C GLU A 20 13.70 -15.96 0.17
N ARG A 21 14.38 -15.09 -0.57
CA ARG A 21 15.83 -15.17 -0.77
C ARG A 21 16.60 -14.86 0.52
N LEU A 22 16.12 -13.92 1.33
CA LEU A 22 16.82 -13.47 2.52
C LEU A 22 16.56 -14.41 3.72
N LEU A 23 17.63 -14.87 4.36
CA LEU A 23 17.53 -15.59 5.64
C LEU A 23 16.97 -14.71 6.76
N ALA A 24 17.35 -13.44 6.76
CA ALA A 24 16.86 -12.41 7.66
C ALA A 24 16.93 -11.06 6.95
N GLU A 25 16.01 -10.16 7.30
CA GLU A 25 16.08 -8.77 6.85
C GLU A 25 17.30 -8.06 7.43
N PRO A 26 17.95 -7.14 6.69
CA PRO A 26 19.02 -6.31 7.24
C PRO A 26 18.52 -5.51 8.44
N ALA A 27 19.23 -5.60 9.56
CA ALA A 27 18.90 -4.87 10.77
C ALA A 27 18.83 -3.35 10.49
N ASN A 28 17.81 -2.70 11.04
CA ASN A 28 17.63 -1.24 11.00
C ASN A 28 17.51 -0.62 9.59
N SER A 29 17.00 -1.37 8.60
CA SER A 29 16.67 -0.77 7.30
C SER A 29 15.55 0.27 7.43
N MET A 30 15.79 1.49 6.96
CA MET A 30 14.76 2.54 6.93
C MET A 30 13.81 2.29 5.76
N LYS A 31 12.63 1.75 6.08
CA LYS A 31 11.55 1.46 5.13
C LYS A 31 10.33 2.36 5.39
N ALA A 32 9.18 2.01 4.81
CA ALA A 32 7.92 2.72 4.99
C ALA A 32 7.57 2.87 6.49
N GLN A 33 7.01 4.04 6.84
CA GLN A 33 6.81 4.46 8.23
C GLN A 33 5.35 4.35 8.70
N GLY A 34 4.42 4.20 7.77
CA GLY A 34 2.99 4.15 8.07
C GLY A 34 2.17 3.58 6.93
N ILE A 35 0.90 3.35 7.23
CA ILE A 35 -0.11 2.78 6.35
C ILE A 35 -1.29 3.75 6.19
N ASN A 36 -1.99 3.64 5.06
CA ASN A 36 -3.13 4.48 4.72
C ASN A 36 -4.47 3.83 5.13
N VAL A 37 -5.59 4.49 4.84
CA VAL A 37 -6.94 4.03 5.24
C VAL A 37 -7.25 2.62 4.71
N PRO A 38 -7.25 2.36 3.39
CA PRO A 38 -7.59 1.03 2.88
C PRO A 38 -6.72 -0.09 3.45
N THR A 39 -5.45 0.20 3.76
CA THR A 39 -4.53 -0.78 4.34
C THR A 39 -4.88 -1.07 5.80
N ALA A 40 -5.18 -0.05 6.61
CA ALA A 40 -5.61 -0.24 7.99
C ALA A 40 -6.93 -1.01 8.06
N GLU A 41 -7.89 -0.68 7.20
CA GLU A 41 -9.15 -1.41 7.09
C GLU A 41 -8.93 -2.86 6.60
N ALA A 42 -7.95 -3.10 5.71
CA ALA A 42 -7.62 -4.46 5.27
C ALA A 42 -7.12 -5.32 6.43
N LEU A 43 -6.34 -4.75 7.35
CA LEU A 43 -5.97 -5.41 8.60
C LEU A 43 -7.18 -5.65 9.50
N ASP A 44 -8.09 -4.68 9.58
CA ASP A 44 -9.33 -4.80 10.35
C ASP A 44 -10.20 -5.96 9.87
N ARG A 45 -10.43 -6.06 8.55
CA ARG A 45 -11.15 -7.19 7.94
C ARG A 45 -10.49 -8.54 8.12
N ARG A 46 -9.29 -8.62 8.71
CA ARG A 46 -8.60 -9.87 9.08
C ARG A 46 -8.36 -10.00 10.59
N GLY A 47 -8.98 -9.14 11.39
CA GLY A 47 -8.86 -9.13 12.85
C GLY A 47 -7.47 -8.71 13.34
N LEU A 48 -6.69 -8.03 12.51
CA LEU A 48 -5.32 -7.59 12.81
C LEU A 48 -5.25 -6.12 13.27
N LEU A 49 -6.36 -5.37 13.20
CA LEU A 49 -6.41 -3.96 13.59
C LEU A 49 -5.93 -3.73 15.04
N PRO A 50 -6.40 -4.45 16.07
CA PRO A 50 -5.96 -4.19 17.46
C PRO A 50 -4.44 -4.32 17.65
N ALA A 51 -3.80 -5.26 16.94
CA ALA A 51 -2.35 -5.42 16.99
C ALA A 51 -1.62 -4.28 16.26
N ALA A 52 -2.18 -3.80 15.14
CA ALA A 52 -1.66 -2.66 14.40
C ALA A 52 -1.80 -1.35 15.20
N GLU A 53 -2.92 -1.15 15.90
CA GLU A 53 -3.14 -0.01 16.80
C GLU A 53 -2.16 0.00 17.97
N LYS A 54 -1.88 -1.18 18.55
CA LYS A 54 -0.84 -1.29 19.58
C LYS A 54 0.52 -0.82 19.05
N VAL A 55 0.92 -1.28 17.87
CA VAL A 55 2.17 -0.82 17.22
C VAL A 55 2.15 0.70 17.00
N HIS A 56 1.02 1.24 16.54
CA HIS A 56 0.86 2.67 16.36
C HIS A 56 1.09 3.46 17.65
N GLN A 57 0.47 3.05 18.76
CA GLN A 57 0.66 3.69 20.07
C GLN A 57 2.11 3.63 20.53
N GLU A 58 2.77 2.46 20.45
CA GLU A 58 4.18 2.30 20.81
C GLU A 58 5.10 3.23 19.99
N VAL A 59 4.79 3.42 18.70
CA VAL A 59 5.52 4.34 17.83
C VAL A 59 5.26 5.79 18.20
N LEU A 60 4.01 6.17 18.51
CA LEU A 60 3.67 7.51 18.97
C LEU A 60 4.34 7.85 20.29
N GLU A 61 4.36 6.95 21.27
CA GLU A 61 5.06 7.16 22.54
C GLU A 61 6.56 7.43 22.32
N ARG A 62 7.19 6.66 21.44
CA ARG A 62 8.59 6.86 21.07
C ARG A 62 8.80 8.20 20.35
N ILE A 63 7.91 8.60 19.43
CA ILE A 63 8.04 9.87 18.70
C ILE A 63 7.72 11.08 19.59
N GLY A 64 6.67 11.01 20.40
CA GLY A 64 6.24 12.05 21.34
C GLY A 64 7.30 12.36 22.38
N SER A 65 8.17 11.40 22.71
CA SER A 65 9.37 11.65 23.54
C SER A 65 10.34 12.68 22.93
N TYR A 66 10.22 13.01 21.64
CA TYR A 66 11.02 14.01 20.93
C TYR A 66 10.31 15.37 20.74
N GLY A 67 9.11 15.57 21.30
CA GLY A 67 8.48 16.90 21.38
C GLY A 67 7.67 17.37 20.17
N THR A 68 7.26 16.49 19.26
CA THR A 68 6.31 16.84 18.18
C THR A 68 4.88 16.87 18.72
N GLY A 69 4.16 17.98 18.51
CA GLY A 69 2.85 18.26 19.11
C GLY A 69 1.73 17.24 18.85
N GLU A 70 0.70 17.31 19.68
CA GLU A 70 -0.54 16.54 19.57
C GLU A 70 -1.29 16.94 18.28
N GLY A 71 -1.48 16.02 17.34
CA GLY A 71 -2.22 16.28 16.10
C GLY A 71 -2.38 15.06 15.20
N ARG A 72 -3.44 15.04 14.36
CA ARG A 72 -3.67 13.98 13.37
C ARG A 72 -2.56 14.01 12.30
N PHE A 73 -1.96 12.85 12.01
CA PHE A 73 -1.00 12.72 10.90
C PHE A 73 -1.73 12.69 9.56
N THR A 74 -1.52 13.73 8.77
CA THR A 74 -2.15 13.99 7.45
C THR A 74 -1.18 13.80 6.28
N GLY A 75 0.12 13.65 6.56
CA GLY A 75 1.16 13.44 5.55
C GLY A 75 1.67 14.73 4.92
N HIS A 76 2.18 14.61 3.69
CA HIS A 76 2.76 15.72 2.94
C HIS A 76 2.55 15.54 1.44
N PHE A 77 2.65 16.63 0.68
CA PHE A 77 2.82 16.59 -0.77
C PHE A 77 4.15 17.26 -1.14
N ALA A 78 5.08 16.52 -1.76
CA ALA A 78 6.39 17.06 -2.17
C ALA A 78 7.18 17.73 -1.01
N GLY A 79 7.01 17.24 0.22
CA GLY A 79 7.59 17.77 1.46
C GLY A 79 6.78 18.87 2.16
N MET A 80 5.77 19.46 1.50
CA MET A 80 4.87 20.42 2.12
C MET A 80 3.89 19.67 3.02
N ALA A 81 3.95 19.94 4.33
CA ALA A 81 3.06 19.33 5.31
C ALA A 81 1.61 19.73 5.02
N LEU A 82 0.70 18.77 5.14
CA LEU A 82 -0.73 19.03 5.02
C LEU A 82 -1.26 19.40 6.40
N ASP A 83 -1.68 20.64 6.62
CA ASP A 83 -2.10 21.08 7.95
C ASP A 83 -3.41 20.39 8.38
N PRO A 84 -3.44 19.61 9.48
CA PRO A 84 -4.66 18.96 9.96
C PRO A 84 -5.79 19.93 10.32
N ASP A 85 -5.49 21.18 10.67
CA ASP A 85 -6.50 22.20 11.01
C ASP A 85 -7.20 22.77 9.77
N LEU A 86 -6.59 22.61 8.59
CA LEU A 86 -7.17 22.99 7.31
C LEU A 86 -7.97 21.86 6.66
N VAL A 87 -8.02 20.66 7.24
CA VAL A 87 -8.77 19.55 6.66
C VAL A 87 -10.25 19.66 7.01
N ASP A 88 -11.11 19.53 6.00
CA ASP A 88 -12.53 19.31 6.20
C ASP A 88 -12.81 17.87 6.64
N TRP A 89 -12.72 17.62 7.94
CA TRP A 89 -13.00 16.30 8.51
C TRP A 89 -14.47 15.88 8.41
N ALA A 90 -15.37 16.80 8.04
CA ALA A 90 -16.77 16.50 7.75
C ALA A 90 -17.01 16.13 6.26
N ASP A 91 -15.97 16.17 5.41
CA ASP A 91 -16.06 15.67 4.04
C ASP A 91 -16.56 14.21 4.05
N PRO A 92 -17.59 13.86 3.25
CA PRO A 92 -18.20 12.53 3.30
C PRO A 92 -17.23 11.37 3.02
N ASP A 93 -16.24 11.55 2.15
CA ASP A 93 -15.27 10.48 1.87
C ASP A 93 -14.28 10.28 3.03
N LEU A 94 -14.03 11.30 3.87
CA LEU A 94 -13.18 11.17 5.05
C LEU A 94 -13.96 10.66 6.27
N ALA A 95 -15.12 11.25 6.52
CA ALA A 95 -15.98 10.92 7.66
C ALA A 95 -16.52 9.48 7.61
N ALA A 96 -16.58 8.89 6.42
CA ALA A 96 -17.01 7.50 6.23
C ALA A 96 -15.96 6.44 6.62
N HIS A 97 -14.72 6.83 6.90
CA HIS A 97 -13.59 5.90 7.08
C HIS A 97 -12.69 6.27 8.28
N THR A 98 -13.30 6.20 9.46
CA THR A 98 -12.69 6.61 10.74
C THR A 98 -12.37 5.45 11.67
N ALA A 99 -13.02 4.29 11.50
CA ALA A 99 -12.93 3.17 12.44
C ALA A 99 -11.53 2.56 12.57
N ALA A 100 -10.67 2.72 11.55
CA ALA A 100 -9.30 2.22 11.52
C ALA A 100 -8.24 3.35 11.66
N GLU A 101 -8.62 4.54 12.15
CA GLU A 101 -7.69 5.66 12.33
C GLU A 101 -6.57 5.37 13.34
N GLY A 102 -6.80 4.46 14.30
CA GLY A 102 -5.83 4.08 15.31
C GLY A 102 -4.58 3.36 14.78
N ALA A 103 -4.52 3.02 13.48
CA ALA A 103 -3.45 2.24 12.89
C ALA A 103 -2.74 2.95 11.73
N ARG A 104 -2.32 4.21 11.89
CA ARG A 104 -1.59 4.95 10.81
C ARG A 104 -0.08 4.73 10.82
N MET A 105 0.53 4.75 11.99
CA MET A 105 1.99 4.66 12.16
C MET A 105 2.39 3.22 12.43
N VAL A 106 2.30 2.38 11.40
CA VAL A 106 2.72 0.98 11.45
C VAL A 106 3.92 0.83 10.52
N PRO A 107 5.17 0.92 11.04
CA PRO A 107 6.34 0.82 10.19
C PRO A 107 6.45 -0.58 9.59
N GLN A 108 7.04 -0.65 8.39
CA GLN A 108 7.05 -1.87 7.59
C GLN A 108 7.59 -3.11 8.31
N PRO A 109 8.69 -3.07 9.11
CA PRO A 109 9.17 -4.26 9.82
C PRO A 109 8.14 -4.82 10.82
N GLN A 110 7.41 -3.95 11.52
CA GLN A 110 6.35 -4.36 12.44
C GLN A 110 5.16 -4.95 11.67
N LEU A 111 4.78 -4.35 10.53
CA LEU A 111 3.75 -4.92 9.66
C LEU A 111 4.17 -6.30 9.12
N GLU A 112 5.41 -6.46 8.67
CA GLU A 112 5.96 -7.74 8.20
C GLU A 112 5.92 -8.80 9.31
N ALA A 113 6.25 -8.43 10.56
CA ALA A 113 6.15 -9.33 11.70
C ALA A 113 4.69 -9.73 12.00
N LEU A 114 3.76 -8.78 12.03
CA LEU A 114 2.33 -9.06 12.23
C LEU A 114 1.78 -10.01 11.17
N LEU A 115 2.16 -9.78 9.90
CA LEU A 115 1.75 -10.63 8.79
C LEU A 115 2.43 -12.01 8.84
N ALA A 116 3.70 -12.09 9.22
CA ALA A 116 4.41 -13.37 9.38
C ALA A 116 3.75 -14.24 10.46
N ASP A 117 3.39 -13.65 11.60
CA ASP A 117 2.68 -14.35 12.67
C ASP A 117 1.30 -14.81 12.21
N HIS A 118 0.59 -14.00 11.41
CA HIS A 118 -0.71 -14.38 10.85
C HIS A 118 -0.59 -15.54 9.86
N VAL A 119 0.36 -15.48 8.93
CA VAL A 119 0.68 -16.56 7.97
C VAL A 119 1.05 -17.85 8.70
N ALA A 120 1.83 -17.76 9.79
CA ALA A 120 2.18 -18.91 10.61
C ALA A 120 0.96 -19.53 11.30
N ARG A 121 0.03 -18.73 11.82
CA ARG A 121 -1.25 -19.23 12.39
C ARG A 121 -2.13 -19.93 11.36
N LEU A 122 -2.04 -19.54 10.10
CA LEU A 122 -2.72 -20.19 8.98
C LEU A 122 -1.99 -21.45 8.47
N GLY A 123 -0.83 -21.78 9.04
CA GLY A 123 -0.08 -22.99 8.69
C GLY A 123 0.69 -22.91 7.37
N VAL A 124 0.88 -21.71 6.81
CA VAL A 124 1.56 -21.54 5.52
C VAL A 124 3.09 -21.59 5.69
N PRO A 125 3.80 -22.48 4.99
CA PRO A 125 5.25 -22.57 5.06
C PRO A 125 5.96 -21.40 4.35
N VAL A 126 6.93 -20.81 5.06
CA VAL A 126 7.84 -19.78 4.53
C VAL A 126 9.26 -20.33 4.47
N HIS A 127 9.77 -20.56 3.25
CA HIS A 127 11.10 -21.06 3.00
C HIS A 127 12.05 -19.90 2.71
N ARG A 128 12.92 -19.59 3.68
CA ARG A 128 13.93 -18.53 3.57
C ARG A 128 15.24 -19.07 3.02
N GLY A 129 16.05 -18.20 2.40
CA GLY A 129 17.29 -18.60 1.74
C GLY A 129 17.06 -19.32 0.40
N VAL A 130 15.94 -19.03 -0.28
CA VAL A 130 15.59 -19.66 -1.56
C VAL A 130 15.39 -18.57 -2.60
N GLU A 131 16.27 -18.50 -3.59
CA GLU A 131 16.19 -17.55 -4.70
C GLU A 131 15.62 -18.20 -5.95
N VAL A 132 14.59 -17.60 -6.55
CA VAL A 132 14.06 -18.00 -7.85
C VAL A 132 14.99 -17.51 -8.95
N ILE A 133 15.48 -18.43 -9.78
CA ILE A 133 16.47 -18.16 -10.85
C ILE A 133 16.00 -18.60 -12.23
N ALA A 134 15.00 -19.48 -12.31
CA ALA A 134 14.42 -19.94 -13.57
C ALA A 134 12.90 -20.17 -13.44
N LEU A 135 12.21 -20.06 -14.56
CA LEU A 135 10.76 -20.13 -14.66
C LEU A 135 10.37 -20.65 -16.05
N ASP A 136 9.43 -21.59 -16.11
CA ASP A 136 8.78 -22.04 -17.33
C ASP A 136 7.28 -22.25 -17.08
N ASP A 137 6.42 -21.55 -17.83
CA ASP A 137 4.96 -21.70 -17.77
C ASP A 137 4.50 -22.61 -18.91
N THR A 138 4.06 -23.82 -18.57
CA THR A 138 3.64 -24.85 -19.54
C THR A 138 2.19 -24.67 -19.98
N GLY A 139 1.46 -23.70 -19.41
CA GLY A 139 0.04 -23.42 -19.67
C GLY A 139 -0.91 -24.17 -18.73
N ASP A 140 -0.49 -25.30 -18.15
CA ASP A 140 -1.20 -26.04 -17.10
C ASP A 140 -0.51 -25.95 -15.73
N ARG A 141 0.81 -25.71 -15.72
CA ARG A 141 1.66 -25.62 -14.53
C ARG A 141 2.78 -24.61 -14.76
N VAL A 142 3.49 -24.32 -13.67
CA VAL A 142 4.68 -23.50 -13.64
C VAL A 142 5.82 -24.30 -13.04
N LEU A 143 6.88 -24.50 -13.81
CA LEU A 143 8.14 -25.06 -13.35
C LEU A 143 9.02 -23.92 -12.80
N VAL A 144 9.38 -24.00 -11.52
CA VAL A 144 10.18 -22.99 -10.84
C VAL A 144 11.54 -23.58 -10.50
N GLY A 145 12.60 -23.00 -11.06
CA GLY A 145 13.98 -23.31 -10.69
C GLY A 145 14.49 -22.32 -9.63
N THR A 146 15.06 -22.86 -8.57
CA THR A 146 15.70 -22.12 -7.48
C THR A 146 17.18 -22.47 -7.38
N ASP A 147 17.92 -21.67 -6.62
CA ASP A 147 19.31 -21.96 -6.21
C ASP A 147 19.48 -23.26 -5.40
N THR A 148 18.38 -23.80 -4.87
CA THR A 148 18.33 -24.97 -3.99
C THR A 148 17.64 -26.18 -4.62
N GLY A 149 17.14 -26.07 -5.85
CA GLY A 149 16.45 -27.16 -6.56
C GLY A 149 15.38 -26.65 -7.51
N SER A 150 14.39 -27.48 -7.83
CA SER A 150 13.24 -27.08 -8.65
C SER A 150 11.95 -27.68 -8.10
N PHE A 151 10.83 -27.01 -8.33
CA PHE A 151 9.50 -27.52 -7.99
C PHE A 151 8.45 -27.08 -9.01
N GLU A 152 7.33 -27.80 -9.03
CA GLU A 152 6.17 -27.43 -9.84
C GLU A 152 5.09 -26.80 -8.96
N THR A 153 4.34 -25.87 -9.53
CA THR A 153 3.16 -25.27 -8.92
C THR A 153 2.09 -25.00 -9.99
N GLY A 154 0.82 -24.90 -9.59
CA GLY A 154 -0.25 -24.50 -10.51
C GLY A 154 -0.24 -23.02 -10.86
N TRP A 155 0.31 -22.18 -9.97
CA TRP A 155 0.38 -20.72 -10.13
C TRP A 155 1.62 -20.17 -9.42
N LEU A 156 2.19 -19.11 -9.97
CA LEU A 156 3.30 -18.37 -9.37
C LEU A 156 2.95 -16.88 -9.29
N VAL A 157 3.18 -16.27 -8.12
CA VAL A 157 3.04 -14.81 -7.96
C VAL A 157 4.37 -14.19 -7.54
N GLY A 158 4.89 -13.30 -8.39
CA GLY A 158 6.06 -12.48 -8.10
C GLY A 158 5.71 -11.37 -7.12
N CYS A 159 6.17 -11.53 -5.88
CA CYS A 159 6.11 -10.53 -4.80
C CYS A 159 7.52 -10.08 -4.39
N ASP A 160 8.48 -10.16 -5.32
CA ASP A 160 9.94 -10.18 -5.14
C ASP A 160 10.63 -8.82 -5.39
N GLY A 161 9.88 -7.74 -5.21
CA GLY A 161 10.42 -6.37 -5.18
C GLY A 161 10.70 -5.76 -6.57
N GLY A 162 11.22 -4.52 -6.57
CA GLY A 162 11.42 -3.73 -7.79
C GLY A 162 12.33 -4.37 -8.84
N HIS A 163 13.26 -5.23 -8.41
CA HIS A 163 14.19 -5.98 -9.25
C HIS A 163 13.71 -7.40 -9.59
N SER A 164 12.40 -7.63 -9.48
CA SER A 164 11.72 -8.92 -9.64
C SER A 164 12.39 -9.84 -10.68
N ALA A 165 12.86 -10.98 -10.19
CA ALA A 165 13.31 -12.08 -11.03
C ALA A 165 12.11 -12.68 -11.77
N VAL A 166 10.97 -12.85 -11.09
CA VAL A 166 9.76 -13.41 -11.69
C VAL A 166 9.28 -12.59 -12.89
N ARG A 167 9.19 -11.26 -12.77
CA ARG A 167 8.80 -10.37 -13.89
C ARG A 167 9.74 -10.54 -15.10
N ARG A 168 11.05 -10.55 -14.86
CA ARG A 168 12.06 -10.67 -15.93
C ARG A 168 12.02 -12.03 -16.59
N LEU A 169 11.98 -13.10 -15.80
CA LEU A 169 11.93 -14.48 -16.30
C LEU A 169 10.63 -14.78 -17.05
N ALA A 170 9.51 -14.17 -16.63
CA ALA A 170 8.25 -14.26 -17.35
C ALA A 170 8.25 -13.44 -18.66
N GLY A 171 9.26 -12.60 -18.90
CA GLY A 171 9.31 -11.71 -20.05
C GLY A 171 8.14 -10.71 -20.05
N ILE A 172 7.88 -10.10 -18.89
CA ILE A 172 6.90 -9.03 -18.73
C ILE A 172 7.66 -7.69 -18.76
N ASP A 173 7.29 -6.84 -19.70
CA ASP A 173 7.92 -5.52 -19.87
C ASP A 173 7.66 -4.61 -18.67
N PHE A 174 8.60 -3.70 -18.41
CA PHE A 174 8.53 -2.75 -17.30
C PHE A 174 8.71 -1.29 -17.77
N PRO A 175 7.79 -0.78 -18.60
CA PRO A 175 7.85 0.60 -19.11
C PRO A 175 7.75 1.64 -18.00
N GLY A 176 8.30 2.82 -18.27
CA GLY A 176 8.24 3.98 -17.38
C GLY A 176 9.39 4.94 -17.63
N THR A 177 9.71 5.76 -16.63
CA THR A 177 10.73 6.81 -16.72
C THR A 177 12.02 6.38 -16.03
N ASP A 178 13.14 6.72 -16.67
CA ASP A 178 14.47 6.56 -16.08
C ASP A 178 14.68 7.55 -14.92
N PRO A 179 15.57 7.20 -13.97
CA PRO A 179 15.82 8.05 -12.81
C PRO A 179 16.61 9.33 -13.16
N GLU A 180 16.18 10.45 -12.58
CA GLU A 180 16.80 11.79 -12.68
C GLU A 180 17.35 12.31 -11.36
N LEU A 181 17.17 11.56 -10.26
CA LEU A 181 17.68 11.94 -8.94
C LEU A 181 18.31 10.79 -8.18
N THR A 182 19.14 11.15 -7.21
CA THR A 182 19.64 10.28 -6.15
C THR A 182 19.17 10.80 -4.80
N GLY A 183 18.54 9.96 -4.01
CA GLY A 183 18.21 10.26 -2.63
C GLY A 183 18.96 9.37 -1.65
N TYR A 184 19.38 9.94 -0.53
CA TYR A 184 19.90 9.19 0.62
C TYR A 184 18.94 9.30 1.79
N GLN A 185 18.87 8.25 2.61
CA GLN A 185 18.27 8.30 3.93
C GLN A 185 19.25 7.71 4.93
N ALA A 186 19.46 8.40 6.06
CA ALA A 186 20.39 7.99 7.10
C ALA A 186 19.86 8.37 8.49
N VAL A 187 20.28 7.60 9.49
CA VAL A 187 20.32 8.06 10.89
C VAL A 187 21.79 8.18 11.25
N ALA A 188 22.21 9.39 11.61
CA ALA A 188 23.60 9.70 11.88
C ALA A 188 23.74 10.55 13.14
N ASP A 189 24.90 10.45 13.78
CA ASP A 189 25.32 11.45 14.75
C ASP A 189 25.77 12.69 14.00
N ILE A 190 25.26 13.85 14.43
CA ILE A 190 25.55 15.16 13.83
C ILE A 190 26.22 16.00 14.91
N ALA A 191 27.42 16.50 14.66
CA ALA A 191 28.18 17.28 15.65
C ALA A 191 27.58 18.69 15.86
N ASP A 192 27.00 19.24 14.80
CA ASP A 192 26.52 20.62 14.65
C ASP A 192 25.12 20.65 14.02
N PRO A 193 24.12 19.97 14.63
CA PRO A 193 22.77 19.85 14.08
C PRO A 193 22.05 21.20 13.91
N GLU A 194 22.42 22.22 14.69
CA GLU A 194 21.87 23.58 14.61
C GLU A 194 22.15 24.27 13.26
N LYS A 195 23.10 23.76 12.47
CA LYS A 195 23.35 24.23 11.10
C LYS A 195 22.26 23.80 10.13
N LEU A 196 21.39 22.85 10.49
CA LEU A 196 20.29 22.38 9.66
C LEU A 196 18.98 22.96 10.16
N ALA A 197 18.19 23.53 9.24
CA ALA A 197 16.78 23.77 9.52
C ALA A 197 16.04 22.45 9.77
N ASP A 198 15.16 22.45 10.77
CA ASP A 198 14.30 21.31 11.09
C ASP A 198 13.21 21.11 10.03
N GLY A 199 12.82 19.86 9.80
CA GLY A 199 11.84 19.50 8.79
C GLY A 199 12.38 19.56 7.35
N TRP A 200 11.49 19.80 6.40
CA TRP A 200 11.80 19.83 4.97
C TRP A 200 12.37 21.20 4.56
N THR A 201 13.47 21.18 3.82
CA THR A 201 14.14 22.37 3.31
C THR A 201 14.44 22.21 1.82
N TRP A 202 13.95 23.15 1.03
CA TRP A 202 14.18 23.23 -0.42
C TRP A 202 15.29 24.24 -0.72
N THR A 203 16.23 23.85 -1.57
CA THR A 203 17.32 24.73 -2.03
C THR A 203 17.46 24.63 -3.55
N PRO A 204 18.17 25.56 -4.20
CA PRO A 204 18.44 25.46 -5.64
C PRO A 204 19.21 24.20 -6.06
N ARG A 205 19.84 23.49 -5.10
CA ARG A 205 20.68 22.30 -5.35
C ARG A 205 19.96 20.99 -5.03
N GLY A 206 18.75 21.05 -4.46
CA GLY A 206 17.99 19.86 -4.09
C GLY A 206 17.14 20.09 -2.85
N VAL A 207 16.74 19.01 -2.22
CA VAL A 207 15.90 19.03 -1.01
C VAL A 207 16.55 18.18 0.06
N TYR A 208 16.51 18.64 1.30
CA TYR A 208 16.83 17.78 2.43
C TYR A 208 15.73 17.85 3.49
N ARG A 209 15.70 16.83 4.33
CA ARG A 209 14.86 16.81 5.52
C ARG A 209 15.69 16.41 6.73
N TYR A 210 15.65 17.22 7.78
CA TYR A 210 16.16 16.86 9.10
C TYR A 210 14.97 16.51 10.02
N GLY A 211 15.14 15.53 10.92
CA GLY A 211 14.08 15.09 11.83
C GLY A 211 13.17 13.97 11.28
N PRO A 212 12.02 13.64 11.93
CA PRO A 212 11.56 14.25 13.18
C PRO A 212 12.32 13.75 14.41
N GLN A 213 13.00 12.60 14.30
CA GLN A 213 13.90 12.11 15.35
C GLN A 213 15.31 12.69 15.15
N PRO A 214 16.04 13.01 16.24
CA PRO A 214 17.41 13.51 16.15
C PRO A 214 18.30 12.63 15.26
N GLY A 215 19.16 13.27 14.47
CA GLY A 215 20.11 12.58 13.59
C GLY A 215 19.52 11.96 12.32
N ARG A 216 18.19 11.95 12.15
CA ARG A 216 17.58 11.46 10.91
C ARG A 216 17.71 12.51 9.82
N VAL A 217 18.30 12.12 8.70
CA VAL A 217 18.43 12.95 7.50
C VAL A 217 17.92 12.20 6.27
N ALA A 218 17.24 12.93 5.39
CA ALA A 218 16.96 12.49 4.03
C ALA A 218 17.42 13.57 3.06
N THR A 219 18.01 13.18 1.93
CA THR A 219 18.47 14.10 0.89
C THR A 219 17.90 13.68 -0.47
N VAL A 220 17.77 14.66 -1.35
CA VAL A 220 17.30 14.52 -2.73
C VAL A 220 18.16 15.44 -3.58
N GLU A 221 19.01 14.85 -4.41
CA GLU A 221 19.88 15.57 -5.34
C GLU A 221 19.48 15.21 -6.77
N PHE A 222 19.16 16.21 -7.59
CA PHE A 222 18.79 16.02 -9.00
C PHE A 222 20.04 15.88 -9.86
N ASN A 223 20.59 14.66 -9.87
CA ASN A 223 21.78 14.28 -10.59
C ASN A 223 21.62 12.89 -11.23
N SER A 224 22.52 12.54 -12.14
CA SER A 224 22.59 11.18 -12.65
C SER A 224 22.90 10.21 -11.50
N PRO A 225 22.14 9.12 -11.33
CA PRO A 225 22.43 8.13 -10.32
C PRO A 225 23.82 7.52 -10.49
N PRO A 226 24.45 7.03 -9.40
CA PRO A 226 25.72 6.32 -9.48
C PRO A 226 25.64 5.14 -10.46
N ALA A 227 26.68 4.98 -11.28
CA ALA A 227 26.77 3.89 -12.26
C ALA A 227 26.67 2.50 -11.59
N ASP A 228 27.33 2.34 -10.43
CA ASP A 228 27.14 1.18 -9.57
C ASP A 228 26.20 1.52 -8.40
N ARG A 229 24.98 1.00 -8.48
CA ARG A 229 23.95 1.14 -7.44
C ARG A 229 24.09 0.14 -6.30
N SER A 230 25.00 -0.83 -6.42
CA SER A 230 25.30 -1.82 -5.38
C SER A 230 26.43 -1.41 -4.45
N THR A 231 27.23 -0.38 -4.81
CA THR A 231 28.29 0.15 -3.95
C THR A 231 27.73 0.53 -2.58
N PRO A 232 28.33 0.06 -1.47
CA PRO A 232 27.94 0.45 -0.12
C PRO A 232 28.00 1.97 0.06
N ILE A 233 27.05 2.51 0.82
CA ILE A 233 26.96 3.94 1.11
C ILE A 233 27.80 4.23 2.36
N THR A 234 28.69 5.20 2.28
CA THR A 234 29.55 5.61 3.38
C THR A 234 29.02 6.85 4.12
N LEU A 235 29.57 7.12 5.31
CA LEU A 235 29.29 8.36 6.06
C LEU A 235 29.63 9.60 5.21
N ASP A 236 30.75 9.55 4.48
CA ASP A 236 31.22 10.64 3.63
C ASP A 236 30.27 10.90 2.46
N ASP A 237 29.66 9.86 1.88
CA ASP A 237 28.68 10.03 0.80
C ASP A 237 27.46 10.84 1.29
N VAL A 238 26.91 10.45 2.45
CA VAL A 238 25.75 11.12 3.05
C VAL A 238 26.10 12.55 3.45
N GLN A 239 27.25 12.75 4.11
CA GLN A 239 27.73 14.08 4.51
C GLN A 239 27.94 14.98 3.30
N ALA A 240 28.59 14.48 2.25
CA ALA A 240 28.87 15.27 1.06
C ALA A 240 27.57 15.67 0.35
N ALA A 241 26.60 14.76 0.23
CA ALA A 241 25.27 15.08 -0.32
C ALA A 241 24.55 16.13 0.52
N LEU A 242 24.53 15.96 1.85
CA LEU A 242 23.87 16.90 2.76
C LEU A 242 24.49 18.30 2.67
N ARG A 243 25.83 18.43 2.72
CA ARG A 243 26.54 19.72 2.57
C ARG A 243 26.27 20.38 1.22
N ARG A 244 26.29 19.61 0.13
CA ARG A 244 25.98 20.14 -1.21
C ARG A 244 24.58 20.71 -1.28
N ILE A 245 23.59 20.07 -0.67
CA ILE A 245 22.21 20.54 -0.75
C ILE A 245 21.97 21.70 0.23
N SER A 246 22.36 21.54 1.50
CA SER A 246 22.12 22.52 2.57
C SER A 246 22.94 23.80 2.37
N GLY A 247 24.16 23.71 1.82
CA GLY A 247 25.10 24.81 1.78
C GLY A 247 25.82 25.09 3.09
N THR A 248 25.73 24.16 4.03
CA THR A 248 26.43 24.24 5.31
C THR A 248 27.63 23.32 5.33
N ASP A 249 28.52 23.53 6.29
CA ASP A 249 29.68 22.69 6.58
C ASP A 249 29.38 21.64 7.66
N VAL A 250 28.10 21.26 7.84
CA VAL A 250 27.62 20.28 8.83
C VAL A 250 28.45 19.00 8.83
N THR A 251 28.74 18.45 10.01
CA THR A 251 29.61 17.30 10.23
C THR A 251 28.84 16.11 10.77
N LEU A 252 28.87 15.00 10.02
CA LEU A 252 28.37 13.70 10.46
C LEU A 252 29.53 12.90 11.06
N THR A 253 29.35 12.29 12.23
CA THR A 253 30.43 11.59 12.94
C THR A 253 30.26 10.08 12.96
N ALA A 254 29.04 9.56 12.85
CA ALA A 254 28.78 8.12 12.78
C ALA A 254 27.43 7.82 12.13
N LEU A 255 27.33 6.71 11.40
CA LEU A 255 26.05 6.14 10.96
C LEU A 255 25.51 5.21 12.06
N ARG A 256 24.24 5.39 12.44
CA ARG A 256 23.56 4.60 13.48
C ARG A 256 22.66 3.50 12.92
N ALA A 257 22.40 3.54 11.62
CA ALA A 257 21.67 2.54 10.86
C ALA A 257 22.27 2.43 9.46
N THR A 258 21.98 1.31 8.78
CA THR A 258 22.36 1.14 7.38
C THR A 258 21.66 2.21 6.55
N PRO A 259 22.39 3.15 5.93
CA PRO A 259 21.79 4.15 5.07
C PRO A 259 21.19 3.51 3.82
N THR A 260 20.18 4.13 3.24
CA THR A 260 19.56 3.69 2.00
C THR A 260 19.79 4.71 0.90
N ARG A 261 19.91 4.21 -0.34
CA ARG A 261 19.97 5.02 -1.56
C ARG A 261 18.80 4.63 -2.45
N TRP A 262 18.11 5.63 -2.96
CA TRP A 262 16.95 5.44 -3.83
C TRP A 262 16.97 6.45 -4.97
N THR A 263 16.11 6.21 -5.95
CA THR A 263 15.97 7.02 -7.16
C THR A 263 14.49 7.24 -7.44
N ASP A 264 14.16 8.13 -8.37
CA ASP A 264 12.80 8.38 -8.87
C ASP A 264 12.40 7.52 -10.09
N ASN A 265 13.12 6.43 -10.35
CA ASN A 265 12.70 5.44 -11.34
C ASN A 265 11.24 5.05 -11.10
N THR A 266 10.39 5.31 -12.10
CA THR A 266 8.93 5.19 -11.98
C THR A 266 8.41 4.32 -13.12
N ARG A 267 8.18 3.04 -12.82
CA ARG A 267 7.87 1.99 -13.81
C ARG A 267 6.75 1.09 -13.33
N GLN A 268 6.01 0.54 -14.28
CA GLN A 268 4.90 -0.38 -14.03
C GLN A 268 4.96 -1.53 -15.04
N ALA A 269 4.60 -2.73 -14.60
CA ALA A 269 4.52 -3.91 -15.44
C ALA A 269 3.45 -3.70 -16.52
N ALA A 270 3.77 -4.03 -17.77
CA ALA A 270 2.86 -3.85 -18.90
C ALA A 270 1.57 -4.69 -18.74
N THR A 271 1.66 -5.79 -17.99
CA THR A 271 0.53 -6.57 -17.50
C THR A 271 0.86 -7.17 -16.14
N TYR A 272 -0.16 -7.34 -15.30
CA TYR A 272 -0.02 -7.98 -13.99
C TYR A 272 -0.20 -9.51 -14.04
N ARG A 273 -0.57 -10.06 -15.20
CA ARG A 273 -0.76 -11.50 -15.44
C ARG A 273 -0.22 -11.89 -16.80
N LYS A 274 0.56 -12.98 -16.84
CA LYS A 274 0.93 -13.67 -18.08
C LYS A 274 0.79 -15.17 -17.86
N GLY A 275 -0.25 -15.77 -18.45
CA GLY A 275 -0.58 -17.17 -18.21
C GLY A 275 -0.86 -17.45 -16.74
N ARG A 276 -0.06 -18.34 -16.15
CA ARG A 276 -0.13 -18.74 -14.73
C ARG A 276 0.82 -17.97 -13.80
N VAL A 277 1.47 -16.94 -14.34
CA VAL A 277 2.39 -16.07 -13.61
C VAL A 277 1.75 -14.70 -13.40
N LEU A 278 1.70 -14.24 -12.15
CA LEU A 278 1.17 -12.93 -11.77
C LEU A 278 2.22 -12.12 -11.00
N LEU A 279 2.02 -10.80 -10.88
CA LEU A 279 2.91 -9.89 -10.16
C LEU A 279 2.11 -9.04 -9.18
N ALA A 280 2.64 -8.78 -7.98
CA ALA A 280 2.02 -7.90 -6.99
C ALA A 280 3.05 -7.04 -6.23
N GLY A 281 2.65 -5.82 -5.84
CA GLY A 281 3.53 -4.87 -5.16
C GLY A 281 4.68 -4.39 -6.03
N ASP A 282 5.85 -4.19 -5.43
CA ASP A 282 7.02 -3.63 -6.12
C ASP A 282 7.47 -4.43 -7.36
N ALA A 283 7.11 -5.71 -7.45
CA ALA A 283 7.34 -6.51 -8.66
C ALA A 283 6.53 -6.01 -9.86
N ALA A 284 5.34 -5.46 -9.60
CA ALA A 284 4.41 -4.92 -10.59
C ALA A 284 4.57 -3.40 -10.79
N HIS A 285 5.06 -2.64 -9.81
CA HIS A 285 5.21 -1.19 -9.92
C HIS A 285 6.27 -0.63 -8.97
N VAL A 286 7.10 0.28 -9.44
CA VAL A 286 8.06 1.01 -8.61
C VAL A 286 7.89 2.50 -8.83
N HIS A 287 8.06 3.26 -7.77
CA HIS A 287 8.00 4.72 -7.80
C HIS A 287 8.79 5.28 -6.61
N PRO A 288 9.18 6.56 -6.62
CA PRO A 288 9.84 7.17 -5.48
C PRO A 288 8.96 7.19 -4.23
N PRO A 289 9.56 7.20 -3.02
CA PRO A 289 8.86 6.94 -1.76
C PRO A 289 8.02 8.13 -1.23
N PHE A 290 7.89 9.22 -1.99
CA PHE A 290 7.20 10.42 -1.54
C PHE A 290 5.70 10.19 -1.37
N GLY A 291 5.17 10.55 -0.19
CA GLY A 291 3.77 10.34 0.16
C GLY A 291 3.43 8.92 0.63
N GLY A 292 4.40 8.02 0.78
CA GLY A 292 4.21 6.72 1.45
C GLY A 292 3.28 5.74 0.73
N GLN A 293 3.14 5.83 -0.59
CA GLN A 293 2.11 5.09 -1.32
C GLN A 293 2.46 3.64 -1.69
N GLY A 294 3.74 3.28 -1.80
CA GLY A 294 4.16 2.01 -2.43
C GLY A 294 3.72 0.76 -1.67
N LEU A 295 3.99 0.72 -0.36
CA LEU A 295 3.53 -0.36 0.52
C LEU A 295 2.00 -0.52 0.44
N ASN A 296 1.27 0.59 0.53
CA ASN A 296 -0.18 0.62 0.55
C ASN A 296 -0.80 0.16 -0.78
N LEU A 297 -0.19 0.56 -1.90
CA LEU A 297 -0.60 0.10 -3.23
C LEU A 297 -0.44 -1.42 -3.36
N GLY A 298 0.69 -1.96 -2.89
CA GLY A 298 0.92 -3.40 -2.86
C GLY A 298 -0.03 -4.18 -1.94
N VAL A 299 -0.45 -3.61 -0.80
CA VAL A 299 -1.46 -4.23 0.06
C VAL A 299 -2.76 -4.40 -0.70
N GLY A 300 -3.21 -3.33 -1.39
CA GLY A 300 -4.40 -3.41 -2.23
C GLY A 300 -4.29 -4.46 -3.35
N ASP A 301 -3.09 -4.68 -3.90
CA ASP A 301 -2.86 -5.74 -4.89
C ASP A 301 -3.04 -7.14 -4.29
N ALA A 302 -2.43 -7.39 -3.13
CA ALA A 302 -2.52 -8.69 -2.47
C ALA A 302 -3.96 -9.01 -2.02
N MET A 303 -4.67 -8.01 -1.47
CA MET A 303 -6.08 -8.15 -1.10
C MET A 303 -6.95 -8.44 -2.33
N ASN A 304 -6.73 -7.74 -3.44
CA ASN A 304 -7.52 -7.93 -4.66
C ASN A 304 -7.25 -9.30 -5.32
N LEU A 305 -5.98 -9.72 -5.37
CA LEU A 305 -5.59 -10.96 -6.03
C LEU A 305 -5.91 -12.20 -5.20
N GLY A 306 -5.70 -12.16 -3.88
CA GLY A 306 -5.71 -13.34 -3.04
C GLY A 306 -7.02 -14.13 -3.08
N TRP A 307 -8.16 -13.46 -2.93
CA TRP A 307 -9.46 -14.13 -2.99
C TRP A 307 -9.80 -14.63 -4.41
N LYS A 308 -9.42 -13.89 -5.46
CA LYS A 308 -9.68 -14.27 -6.86
C LYS A 308 -8.90 -15.52 -7.24
N LEU A 309 -7.60 -15.51 -6.96
CA LEU A 309 -6.72 -16.65 -7.23
C LEU A 309 -7.11 -17.85 -6.37
N GLY A 310 -7.43 -17.64 -5.11
CA GLY A 310 -7.96 -18.69 -4.24
C GLY A 310 -9.26 -19.32 -4.77
N ALA A 311 -10.20 -18.50 -5.27
CA ALA A 311 -11.44 -19.00 -5.87
C ALA A 311 -11.19 -19.81 -7.16
N VAL A 312 -10.25 -19.38 -8.00
CA VAL A 312 -9.83 -20.12 -9.20
C VAL A 312 -9.16 -21.45 -8.84
N ILE A 313 -8.22 -21.45 -7.89
CA ILE A 313 -7.55 -22.67 -7.42
C ILE A 313 -8.56 -23.66 -6.83
N ALA A 314 -9.56 -23.18 -6.10
CA ALA A 314 -10.61 -23.99 -5.51
C ALA A 314 -11.68 -24.46 -6.53
N GLY A 315 -11.59 -24.05 -7.80
CA GLY A 315 -12.58 -24.37 -8.83
C GLY A 315 -13.95 -23.70 -8.62
N ARG A 316 -14.01 -22.65 -7.77
CA ARG A 316 -15.23 -21.89 -7.47
C ARG A 316 -15.46 -20.73 -8.43
N ALA A 317 -14.42 -20.31 -9.16
CA ALA A 317 -14.50 -19.26 -10.17
C ALA A 317 -13.74 -19.66 -11.44
N PRO A 318 -14.17 -19.19 -12.62
CA PRO A 318 -13.43 -19.40 -13.86
C PRO A 318 -12.12 -18.62 -13.86
N GLU A 319 -11.11 -19.11 -14.59
CA GLU A 319 -9.81 -18.43 -14.71
C GLU A 319 -9.92 -16.99 -15.27
N GLY A 320 -10.97 -16.69 -16.03
CA GLY A 320 -11.25 -15.34 -16.54
C GLY A 320 -11.50 -14.31 -15.43
N LEU A 321 -11.85 -14.73 -14.21
CA LEU A 321 -11.95 -13.82 -13.06
C LEU A 321 -10.60 -13.13 -12.79
N LEU A 322 -9.48 -13.83 -13.01
CA LEU A 322 -8.13 -13.27 -12.78
C LEU A 322 -7.78 -12.14 -13.76
N ASP A 323 -8.44 -12.04 -14.91
CA ASP A 323 -8.21 -10.93 -15.84
C ASP A 323 -8.69 -9.60 -15.24
N SER A 324 -9.67 -9.65 -14.32
CA SER A 324 -10.07 -8.47 -13.57
C SER A 324 -8.97 -7.93 -12.65
N TYR A 325 -7.99 -8.73 -12.23
CA TYR A 325 -6.90 -8.23 -11.39
C TYR A 325 -6.10 -7.12 -12.08
N ASP A 326 -5.70 -7.34 -13.34
CA ASP A 326 -4.99 -6.32 -14.13
C ASP A 326 -5.87 -5.09 -14.38
N VAL A 327 -7.12 -5.33 -14.82
CA VAL A 327 -8.08 -4.25 -15.14
C VAL A 327 -8.37 -3.36 -13.94
N GLU A 328 -8.47 -3.94 -12.74
CA GLU A 328 -8.80 -3.19 -11.53
C GLU A 328 -7.58 -2.52 -10.89
N ARG A 329 -6.41 -3.16 -10.89
CA ARG A 329 -5.24 -2.69 -10.12
C ARG A 329 -4.23 -1.89 -10.92
N ARG A 330 -4.08 -2.15 -12.22
CA ARG A 330 -3.12 -1.41 -13.05
C ARG A 330 -3.47 0.08 -13.17
N PRO A 331 -4.74 0.51 -13.31
CA PRO A 331 -5.09 1.94 -13.29
C PRO A 331 -4.74 2.65 -11.98
N LEU A 332 -4.92 1.99 -10.84
CA LEU A 332 -4.55 2.55 -9.53
C LEU A 332 -3.02 2.69 -9.39
N GLY A 333 -2.26 1.72 -9.89
CA GLY A 333 -0.81 1.84 -9.99
C GLY A 333 -0.39 3.02 -10.88
N ALA A 334 -0.99 3.16 -12.06
CA ALA A 334 -0.69 4.27 -12.97
C ALA A 334 -0.97 5.64 -12.32
N TRP A 335 -2.08 5.77 -11.60
CA TRP A 335 -2.39 6.98 -10.83
C TRP A 335 -1.33 7.29 -9.76
N VAL A 336 -0.86 6.30 -8.99
CA VAL A 336 0.21 6.50 -7.99
C VAL A 336 1.52 6.92 -8.66
N LEU A 337 1.85 6.33 -9.80
CA LEU A 337 3.04 6.69 -10.58
C LEU A 337 2.98 8.18 -11.00
N ASP A 338 1.84 8.65 -11.50
CA ASP A 338 1.70 10.06 -11.88
C ASP A 338 1.64 11.00 -10.68
N TRP A 339 1.01 10.59 -9.59
CA TRP A 339 1.02 11.33 -8.32
C TRP A 339 2.44 11.54 -7.78
N THR A 340 3.28 10.52 -7.86
CA THR A 340 4.67 10.61 -7.41
C THR A 340 5.55 11.38 -8.37
N ARG A 341 5.37 11.24 -9.70
CA ARG A 341 6.05 12.11 -10.70
C ARG A 341 5.72 13.59 -10.50
N ALA A 342 4.47 13.93 -10.20
CA ALA A 342 4.08 15.31 -9.90
C ALA A 342 4.82 15.84 -8.66
N GLN A 343 4.95 15.03 -7.61
CA GLN A 343 5.74 15.40 -6.43
C GLN A 343 7.22 15.61 -6.78
N ILE A 344 7.82 14.75 -7.61
CA ILE A 344 9.20 14.93 -8.08
C ILE A 344 9.35 16.25 -8.83
N GLY A 345 8.42 16.57 -9.73
CA GLY A 345 8.42 17.84 -10.47
C GLY A 345 8.43 19.06 -9.55
N VAL A 346 7.62 19.04 -8.49
CA VAL A 346 7.54 20.13 -7.48
C VAL A 346 8.77 20.17 -6.56
N LEU A 347 9.39 19.03 -6.28
CA LEU A 347 10.57 18.93 -5.42
C LEU A 347 11.84 19.51 -6.05
N ARG A 348 11.87 19.70 -7.37
CA ARG A 348 13.06 20.21 -8.07
C ARG A 348 13.44 21.61 -7.58
N GLY A 349 14.75 21.84 -7.48
CA GLY A 349 15.33 23.10 -7.03
C GLY A 349 15.41 24.20 -8.10
N ASP A 350 15.10 23.91 -9.36
CA ASP A 350 15.22 24.91 -10.43
C ASP A 350 14.15 26.02 -10.32
N PRO A 351 14.37 27.22 -10.90
CA PRO A 351 13.47 28.35 -10.74
C PRO A 351 12.02 28.09 -11.17
N LYS A 352 11.78 27.25 -12.19
CA LYS A 352 10.42 26.95 -12.66
C LYS A 352 9.68 26.09 -11.63
N SER A 353 10.37 25.08 -11.12
CA SER A 353 9.83 24.19 -10.09
C SER A 353 9.64 24.91 -8.76
N GLY A 354 10.51 25.88 -8.43
CA GLY A 354 10.32 26.80 -7.31
C GLY A 354 9.02 27.61 -7.41
N ALA A 355 8.76 28.25 -8.56
CA ALA A 355 7.53 29.00 -8.78
C ALA A 355 6.28 28.09 -8.77
N LEU A 356 6.36 26.89 -9.35
CA LEU A 356 5.27 25.91 -9.28
C LEU A 356 4.99 25.49 -7.83
N ARG A 357 6.03 25.29 -7.02
CA ARG A 357 5.91 24.93 -5.61
C ARG A 357 5.20 26.00 -4.80
N GLU A 358 5.43 27.30 -5.07
CA GLU A 358 4.69 28.40 -4.43
C GLU A 358 3.19 28.32 -4.73
N ILE A 359 2.81 28.11 -6.00
CA ILE A 359 1.40 27.95 -6.39
C ILE A 359 0.76 26.75 -5.69
N VAL A 360 1.46 25.61 -5.64
CA VAL A 360 0.95 24.42 -4.96
C VAL A 360 0.83 24.66 -3.45
N ALA A 361 1.80 25.35 -2.84
CA ALA A 361 1.74 25.71 -1.42
C ALA A 361 0.54 26.60 -1.12
N ASP A 362 0.25 27.60 -1.96
CA ASP A 362 -0.93 28.46 -1.81
C ASP A 362 -2.23 27.64 -1.85
N LEU A 363 -2.37 26.72 -2.80
CA LEU A 363 -3.52 25.82 -2.85
C LEU A 363 -3.63 24.94 -1.61
N LEU A 364 -2.52 24.34 -1.16
CA LEU A 364 -2.44 23.50 0.05
C LEU A 364 -2.56 24.30 1.36
N SER A 365 -2.63 25.63 1.30
CA SER A 365 -2.95 26.48 2.45
C SER A 365 -4.45 26.79 2.56
N THR A 366 -5.27 26.27 1.65
CA THR A 366 -6.73 26.40 1.68
C THR A 366 -7.39 25.13 2.22
N ARG A 367 -8.60 25.26 2.78
CA ARG A 367 -9.38 24.11 3.25
C ARG A 367 -9.60 23.07 2.14
N ASP A 368 -10.03 23.53 0.97
CA ASP A 368 -10.35 22.65 -0.15
C ASP A 368 -9.10 21.95 -0.71
N GLY A 369 -7.99 22.67 -0.84
CA GLY A 369 -6.74 22.12 -1.35
C GLY A 369 -6.12 21.08 -0.41
N THR A 370 -6.09 21.36 0.90
CA THR A 370 -5.61 20.39 1.90
C THR A 370 -6.51 19.17 1.96
N THR A 371 -7.82 19.36 1.99
CA THR A 371 -8.80 18.26 1.99
C THR A 371 -8.64 17.38 0.76
N TYR A 372 -8.50 17.98 -0.42
CA TYR A 372 -8.21 17.27 -1.67
C TYR A 372 -6.95 16.40 -1.54
N ALA A 373 -5.84 16.97 -1.08
CA ALA A 373 -4.58 16.24 -0.97
C ALA A 373 -4.65 15.12 0.07
N VAL A 374 -5.27 15.35 1.23
CA VAL A 374 -5.46 14.35 2.28
C VAL A 374 -6.31 13.18 1.76
N LYS A 375 -7.41 13.45 1.05
CA LYS A 375 -8.26 12.41 0.43
C LYS A 375 -7.50 11.52 -0.58
N LYS A 376 -6.52 12.09 -1.28
CA LYS A 376 -5.65 11.34 -2.19
C LYS A 376 -4.62 10.50 -1.43
N VAL A 377 -3.91 11.10 -0.48
CA VAL A 377 -2.85 10.42 0.28
C VAL A 377 -3.41 9.33 1.20
N SER A 378 -4.58 9.54 1.80
CA SER A 378 -5.25 8.57 2.68
C SER A 378 -5.82 7.36 1.93
N GLY A 379 -6.08 7.49 0.62
CA GLY A 379 -6.61 6.42 -0.22
C GLY A 379 -8.13 6.23 -0.15
N VAL A 380 -8.88 7.05 0.59
CA VAL A 380 -10.36 6.95 0.72
C VAL A 380 -11.10 7.15 -0.60
N THR A 381 -10.45 7.78 -1.58
CA THR A 381 -11.04 8.01 -2.92
C THR A 381 -10.76 6.88 -3.91
N GLN A 382 -10.13 5.77 -3.48
CA GLN A 382 -9.91 4.62 -4.35
C GLN A 382 -11.23 4.01 -4.78
N ARG A 383 -11.38 3.82 -6.09
CA ARG A 383 -12.56 3.22 -6.70
C ARG A 383 -12.14 2.33 -7.87
N ILE A 384 -12.82 1.20 -7.99
CA ILE A 384 -12.76 0.30 -9.13
C ILE A 384 -14.01 0.53 -9.98
N GLU A 385 -13.84 0.56 -11.30
CA GLU A 385 -14.97 0.66 -12.23
C GLU A 385 -15.73 -0.67 -12.27
N LEU A 386 -16.93 -0.69 -11.68
CA LEU A 386 -17.83 -1.84 -11.64
C LEU A 386 -19.22 -1.44 -12.19
N PRO A 387 -20.00 -2.39 -12.77
CA PRO A 387 -21.34 -2.10 -13.25
C PRO A 387 -22.29 -1.65 -12.12
N GLY A 388 -23.13 -0.65 -12.40
CA GLY A 388 -24.15 -0.12 -11.49
C GLY A 388 -23.97 1.36 -11.17
N ASP A 389 -25.06 2.02 -10.75
CA ASP A 389 -25.10 3.49 -10.58
C ASP A 389 -24.97 3.93 -9.11
N HIS A 390 -25.07 3.01 -8.16
CA HIS A 390 -25.00 3.35 -6.74
C HIS A 390 -23.60 3.91 -6.38
N PRO A 391 -23.50 5.03 -5.64
CA PRO A 391 -22.22 5.72 -5.41
C PRO A 391 -21.18 4.90 -4.64
N LEU A 392 -21.62 3.91 -3.85
CA LEU A 392 -20.73 2.99 -3.13
C LEU A 392 -20.12 1.92 -4.05
N ILE A 393 -20.74 1.58 -5.18
CA ILE A 393 -20.25 0.50 -6.05
C ILE A 393 -18.84 0.81 -6.55
N GLY A 394 -17.93 -0.14 -6.32
CA GLY A 394 -16.52 -0.06 -6.67
C GLY A 394 -15.63 0.61 -5.61
N ARG A 395 -16.20 1.19 -4.55
CA ARG A 395 -15.44 1.76 -3.43
C ARG A 395 -15.23 0.72 -2.34
N TYR A 396 -14.28 0.98 -1.45
CA TYR A 396 -14.24 0.25 -0.18
C TYR A 396 -15.50 0.58 0.63
N VAL A 397 -16.03 -0.43 1.31
CA VAL A 397 -17.19 -0.29 2.18
C VAL A 397 -16.89 0.75 3.27
N PRO A 398 -17.80 1.71 3.54
CA PRO A 398 -17.63 2.66 4.62
C PRO A 398 -17.77 1.98 5.99
N ASP A 399 -17.52 2.72 7.06
CA ASP A 399 -17.79 2.27 8.42
C ASP A 399 -19.29 1.98 8.61
N VAL A 400 -19.65 0.70 8.72
CA VAL A 400 -21.02 0.24 8.98
C VAL A 400 -21.08 -0.38 10.37
N TYR A 401 -21.82 0.27 11.27
CA TYR A 401 -22.13 -0.22 12.61
C TYR A 401 -23.53 -0.85 12.61
N LEU A 402 -23.66 -2.02 13.23
CA LEU A 402 -24.89 -2.79 13.29
C LEU A 402 -25.61 -2.55 14.63
N GLY A 403 -26.91 -2.84 14.68
CA GLY A 403 -27.73 -2.63 15.87
C GLY A 403 -27.33 -3.47 17.09
N ASP A 404 -26.55 -4.54 16.89
CA ASP A 404 -25.99 -5.38 17.97
C ASP A 404 -24.68 -4.81 18.56
N GLY A 405 -24.19 -3.70 18.02
CA GLY A 405 -22.95 -3.03 18.43
C GLY A 405 -21.68 -3.54 17.74
N SER A 406 -21.77 -4.56 16.87
CA SER A 406 -20.66 -4.99 16.02
C SER A 406 -20.54 -4.13 14.77
N ARG A 407 -19.40 -4.22 14.08
CA ARG A 407 -19.19 -3.59 12.77
C ARG A 407 -19.30 -4.64 11.67
N LEU A 408 -19.74 -4.25 10.48
CA LEU A 408 -19.77 -5.15 9.32
C LEU A 408 -18.38 -5.77 9.04
N ALA A 409 -17.30 -5.02 9.27
CA ALA A 409 -15.93 -5.48 9.12
C ALA A 409 -15.58 -6.68 10.02
N ASP A 410 -16.20 -6.80 11.21
CA ASP A 410 -15.95 -7.89 12.17
C ASP A 410 -16.44 -9.25 11.62
N HIS A 411 -17.35 -9.23 10.64
CA HIS A 411 -17.86 -10.42 9.94
C HIS A 411 -16.97 -10.84 8.76
N ALA A 412 -15.96 -10.04 8.38
CA ALA A 412 -15.10 -10.26 7.22
C ALA A 412 -13.84 -11.10 7.50
N HIS A 413 -13.57 -11.46 8.76
CA HIS A 413 -12.32 -12.11 9.18
C HIS A 413 -11.98 -13.41 8.45
N GLY A 414 -13.00 -14.13 7.97
CA GLY A 414 -12.84 -15.37 7.22
C GLY A 414 -12.46 -15.21 5.74
N GLY A 415 -12.36 -13.97 5.22
CA GLY A 415 -12.01 -13.74 3.80
C GLY A 415 -13.11 -14.13 2.81
N GLY A 416 -14.37 -14.18 3.26
CA GLY A 416 -15.54 -14.46 2.42
C GLY A 416 -16.25 -13.18 1.94
N PHE A 417 -17.19 -13.35 1.03
CA PHE A 417 -18.14 -12.29 0.65
C PHE A 417 -19.13 -12.02 1.79
N LEU A 418 -19.50 -10.76 1.98
CA LEU A 418 -20.56 -10.34 2.89
C LEU A 418 -21.76 -9.82 2.10
N LEU A 419 -22.96 -10.17 2.54
CA LEU A 419 -24.20 -9.53 2.09
C LEU A 419 -24.92 -8.94 3.31
N LEU A 420 -24.89 -7.62 3.44
CA LEU A 420 -25.71 -6.90 4.41
C LEU A 420 -27.15 -6.86 3.91
N ASP A 421 -28.09 -7.24 4.77
CA ASP A 421 -29.53 -7.14 4.54
C ASP A 421 -30.20 -6.36 5.68
N ARG A 422 -30.75 -5.20 5.35
CA ARG A 422 -31.55 -4.33 6.22
C ARG A 422 -32.99 -4.21 5.74
N THR A 423 -33.43 -5.08 4.84
CA THR A 423 -34.82 -5.13 4.38
C THR A 423 -35.71 -5.70 5.48
N SER A 424 -36.93 -5.17 5.58
CA SER A 424 -37.86 -5.56 6.66
C SER A 424 -38.32 -7.03 6.58
N ASP A 425 -38.26 -7.62 5.39
CA ASP A 425 -38.71 -8.98 5.11
C ASP A 425 -37.57 -9.96 4.82
N GLY A 426 -36.31 -9.53 4.85
CA GLY A 426 -35.14 -10.38 4.58
C GLY A 426 -35.00 -10.76 3.10
N ALA A 427 -35.37 -9.86 2.18
CA ALA A 427 -35.35 -10.09 0.75
C ALA A 427 -33.95 -10.45 0.23
N PHE A 428 -32.92 -9.72 0.63
CA PHE A 428 -31.56 -9.93 0.14
C PHE A 428 -30.93 -11.18 0.75
N ALA A 429 -31.19 -11.45 2.04
CA ALA A 429 -30.76 -12.64 2.75
C ALA A 429 -31.24 -13.91 2.05
N ARG A 430 -32.51 -13.95 1.62
CA ARG A 430 -33.05 -15.09 0.85
C ARG A 430 -32.32 -15.32 -0.47
N ILE A 431 -31.91 -14.25 -1.14
CA ILE A 431 -31.16 -14.32 -2.40
C ILE A 431 -29.73 -14.81 -2.12
N GLY A 432 -29.02 -14.22 -1.17
CA GLY A 432 -27.62 -14.57 -0.86
C GLY A 432 -27.42 -15.90 -0.11
N ASN A 433 -28.49 -16.48 0.43
CA ASN A 433 -28.43 -17.66 1.30
C ASN A 433 -27.64 -18.82 0.66
N GLY A 434 -26.67 -19.36 1.40
CA GLY A 434 -25.82 -20.47 0.95
C GLY A 434 -24.72 -20.10 -0.05
N ARG A 435 -24.65 -18.84 -0.52
CA ARG A 435 -23.62 -18.36 -1.45
C ARG A 435 -22.59 -17.45 -0.78
N VAL A 436 -23.04 -16.64 0.17
CA VAL A 436 -22.23 -15.62 0.87
C VAL A 436 -22.56 -15.58 2.35
N ASN A 437 -21.72 -14.92 3.15
CA ASN A 437 -22.03 -14.68 4.56
C ASN A 437 -23.06 -13.55 4.67
N VAL A 438 -24.28 -13.89 5.07
CA VAL A 438 -25.38 -12.92 5.20
C VAL A 438 -25.35 -12.32 6.60
N VAL A 439 -25.37 -10.98 6.66
CA VAL A 439 -25.43 -10.20 7.88
C VAL A 439 -26.75 -9.43 7.86
N THR A 440 -27.66 -9.78 8.77
CA THR A 440 -28.95 -9.09 8.89
C THR A 440 -28.90 -8.02 9.97
N ASP A 441 -29.49 -6.87 9.70
CA ASP A 441 -29.53 -5.74 10.63
C ASP A 441 -30.86 -4.99 10.57
N ALA A 442 -31.09 -4.06 11.51
CA ALA A 442 -32.30 -3.24 11.54
C ALA A 442 -32.41 -2.36 10.28
N HIS A 443 -33.66 -2.01 9.93
CA HIS A 443 -33.93 -1.22 8.73
C HIS A 443 -33.26 0.17 8.79
N GLU A 444 -32.32 0.39 7.88
CA GLU A 444 -31.53 1.62 7.72
C GLU A 444 -30.98 1.67 6.28
N THR A 445 -30.62 2.87 5.79
CA THR A 445 -29.96 3.07 4.49
C THR A 445 -28.43 2.98 4.62
N PRO A 446 -27.69 2.30 3.72
CA PRO A 446 -28.21 1.52 2.59
C PRO A 446 -28.95 0.27 3.06
N ALA A 447 -30.02 -0.10 2.35
CA ALA A 447 -30.84 -1.26 2.66
C ALA A 447 -30.09 -2.58 2.39
N GLY A 448 -29.10 -2.58 1.49
CA GLY A 448 -28.27 -3.75 1.25
C GLY A 448 -26.92 -3.43 0.61
N LEU A 449 -25.93 -4.26 0.93
CA LEU A 449 -24.55 -4.18 0.40
C LEU A 449 -24.01 -5.58 0.13
N LEU A 450 -23.56 -5.85 -1.09
CA LEU A 450 -22.71 -7.00 -1.40
C LEU A 450 -21.25 -6.56 -1.39
N VAL A 451 -20.47 -7.04 -0.44
CA VAL A 451 -19.06 -6.69 -0.24
C VAL A 451 -18.18 -7.87 -0.61
N ARG A 452 -17.21 -7.62 -1.51
CA ARG A 452 -16.17 -8.58 -1.88
C ARG A 452 -15.22 -8.86 -0.71
N PRO A 453 -14.49 -9.99 -0.72
CA PRO A 453 -13.50 -10.31 0.31
C PRO A 453 -12.41 -9.25 0.55
N ASP A 454 -12.12 -8.43 -0.46
CA ASP A 454 -11.16 -7.32 -0.38
C ASP A 454 -11.74 -6.04 0.23
N GLY A 455 -13.04 -6.00 0.52
CA GLY A 455 -13.75 -4.86 1.09
C GLY A 455 -14.44 -3.97 0.06
N VAL A 456 -14.35 -4.30 -1.24
CA VAL A 456 -14.97 -3.51 -2.31
C VAL A 456 -16.47 -3.84 -2.43
N VAL A 457 -17.31 -2.82 -2.47
CA VAL A 457 -18.76 -2.96 -2.69
C VAL A 457 -19.00 -3.34 -4.15
N ALA A 458 -19.51 -4.55 -4.39
CA ALA A 458 -19.84 -5.07 -5.71
C ALA A 458 -21.27 -4.76 -6.14
N TRP A 459 -22.17 -4.56 -5.18
CA TRP A 459 -23.57 -4.16 -5.39
C TRP A 459 -24.08 -3.44 -4.13
N ALA A 460 -25.01 -2.51 -4.31
CA ALA A 460 -25.63 -1.76 -3.22
C ALA A 460 -27.04 -1.28 -3.60
N SER A 461 -27.93 -1.16 -2.62
CA SER A 461 -29.27 -0.60 -2.78
C SER A 461 -29.67 0.19 -1.54
N ASP A 462 -30.29 1.36 -1.74
CA ASP A 462 -30.88 2.18 -0.67
C ASP A 462 -32.31 1.77 -0.33
N THR A 463 -32.90 0.84 -1.10
CA THR A 463 -34.30 0.40 -0.97
C THR A 463 -34.36 -1.12 -0.90
N ASP A 464 -35.54 -1.68 -0.64
CA ASP A 464 -35.76 -3.14 -0.65
C ASP A 464 -35.73 -3.76 -2.08
N ASP A 465 -35.42 -2.96 -3.12
CA ASP A 465 -35.23 -3.45 -4.49
C ASP A 465 -33.92 -4.24 -4.64
N ALA A 466 -34.03 -5.48 -5.11
CA ALA A 466 -32.93 -6.41 -5.34
C ALA A 466 -32.36 -6.35 -6.77
N ALA A 467 -32.76 -5.38 -7.58
CA ALA A 467 -32.30 -5.22 -8.96
C ALA A 467 -30.76 -5.30 -9.05
N GLY A 468 -30.26 -6.23 -9.88
CA GLY A 468 -28.83 -6.45 -10.10
C GLY A 468 -28.08 -7.26 -9.03
N LEU A 469 -28.71 -7.62 -7.90
CA LEU A 469 -28.06 -8.43 -6.86
C LEU A 469 -27.70 -9.84 -7.37
N GLU A 470 -28.64 -10.49 -8.07
CA GLU A 470 -28.41 -11.83 -8.63
C GLU A 470 -27.27 -11.81 -9.67
N ASP A 471 -27.25 -10.81 -10.54
CA ASP A 471 -26.19 -10.63 -11.54
C ASP A 471 -24.82 -10.40 -10.88
N ALA A 472 -24.77 -9.63 -9.79
CA ALA A 472 -23.55 -9.41 -9.03
C ALA A 472 -23.06 -10.69 -8.34
N LEU A 473 -23.97 -11.46 -7.73
CA LEU A 473 -23.63 -12.76 -7.14
C LEU A 473 -23.10 -13.73 -8.19
N GLN A 474 -23.78 -13.87 -9.32
CA GLN A 474 -23.36 -14.74 -10.42
C GLN A 474 -22.01 -14.33 -11.01
N ARG A 475 -21.73 -13.02 -11.08
CA ARG A 475 -20.47 -12.50 -11.62
C ARG A 475 -19.28 -12.77 -10.71
N TRP A 476 -19.44 -12.60 -9.40
CA TRP A 476 -18.32 -12.56 -8.45
C TRP A 476 -18.18 -13.80 -7.59
N VAL A 477 -19.29 -14.45 -7.25
CA VAL A 477 -19.33 -15.59 -6.33
C VAL A 477 -19.32 -16.91 -7.10
N GLY A 478 -19.95 -16.93 -8.28
CA GLY A 478 -20.08 -18.11 -9.14
C GLY A 478 -21.48 -18.72 -9.11
#